data_AF-A0A6I9VDX8-F1
#
_entry.id   AF-A0A6I9VDX8-F1
#
_cell.length_a   1.000
_cell.length_b   1.000
_cell.length_c   1.000
_cell.angle_alpha   90.00
_cell.angle_beta   90.00
_cell.angle_gamma   90.00
#
_symmetry.space_group_name_H-M   'P 1'
#
loop_
_entity.id
_entity.type
_entity.pdbx_description
1 polymer ?
#
loop_
_entity_poly.entity_id
_entity_poly.type
_entity_poly.pdbx_seq_one_letter_code
_entity_poly.pdbx_strand_id
1 'polypeptide(L)' 'MALPDGLASSMKKFQAHNDLPVFLKGGPADKVLFGLTVGLCGLGIIGMLQMVYTLGFKKKSA' A
#
# COMPACT_ATOMS: atom_id res chain seq x y z
N MET A 1 -9.45 -37.13 0.82
CA MET A 1 -8.17 -36.47 1.15
C MET A 1 -8.47 -35.34 2.11
N ALA A 2 -7.94 -35.35 3.34
CA ALA A 2 -8.05 -34.18 4.21
C ALA A 2 -7.13 -33.06 3.69
N LEU A 3 -7.54 -31.82 3.85
CA LEU A 3 -6.75 -30.67 3.42
C LEU A 3 -5.54 -30.48 4.34
N PRO A 4 -4.34 -30.13 3.84
CA PRO A 4 -3.20 -29.81 4.70
C PRO A 4 -3.53 -28.67 5.67
N ASP A 5 -3.10 -28.78 6.93
CA ASP A 5 -3.51 -27.84 8.00
C ASP A 5 -3.15 -26.37 7.69
N GLY A 6 -1.99 -26.13 7.08
CA GLY A 6 -1.57 -24.79 6.67
C GLY A 6 -2.47 -24.17 5.59
N LEU A 7 -2.96 -25.00 4.66
CA LEU A 7 -3.88 -24.57 3.62
C LEU A 7 -5.27 -24.31 4.21
N ALA A 8 -5.74 -25.18 5.11
CA ALA A 8 -7.02 -25.00 5.80
C ALA A 8 -7.05 -23.70 6.62
N SER A 9 -5.97 -23.40 7.35
CA SER A 9 -5.83 -22.15 8.11
C SER A 9 -5.83 -20.91 7.21
N SER A 10 -5.08 -20.96 6.10
CA SER A 10 -5.05 -19.88 5.11
C SER A 10 -6.42 -19.63 4.49
N MET A 11 -7.12 -20.69 4.07
CA MET A 11 -8.47 -20.58 3.53
C MET A 11 -9.43 -19.98 4.56
N LYS A 12 -9.39 -20.44 5.81
CA LYS A 12 -10.21 -19.89 6.89
C LYS A 12 -9.97 -18.38 7.10
N LYS A 13 -8.71 -17.93 7.04
CA LYS A 13 -8.34 -16.53 7.22
C LYS A 13 -8.81 -15.63 6.05
N PHE A 14 -8.53 -16.04 4.81
CA PHE A 14 -8.83 -15.21 3.63
C PHE A 14 -10.29 -15.30 3.17
N GLN A 15 -10.98 -16.40 3.46
CA GLN A 15 -12.40 -16.58 3.17
C GLN A 15 -13.31 -16.19 4.34
N ALA A 16 -12.77 -15.64 5.42
CA ALA A 16 -13.56 -15.06 6.49
C ALA A 16 -14.53 -14.01 5.92
N HIS A 17 -15.80 -14.10 6.31
CA HIS A 17 -16.85 -13.16 5.92
C HIS A 17 -16.69 -11.87 6.71
N ASN A 18 -15.83 -10.98 6.20
CA ASN A 18 -15.56 -9.66 6.73
C ASN A 18 -15.47 -8.65 5.57
N ASP A 19 -15.65 -7.39 5.88
CA ASP A 19 -15.61 -6.30 4.90
C ASP A 19 -14.18 -5.86 4.55
N LEU A 20 -13.18 -6.71 4.82
CA LEU A 20 -11.79 -6.42 4.49
C LEU A 20 -11.51 -6.79 3.03
N PRO A 21 -10.90 -5.90 2.24
CA PRO A 21 -10.46 -6.25 0.91
C PRO A 21 -9.31 -7.25 0.98
N VAL A 22 -9.14 -8.07 -0.07
CA VAL A 22 -8.19 -9.19 -0.10
C VAL A 22 -6.76 -8.79 0.29
N PHE A 23 -6.31 -7.59 -0.10
CA PHE A 23 -4.96 -7.08 0.17
C PHE A 23 -4.74 -6.61 1.62
N LEU A 24 -5.77 -6.63 2.48
CA LEU A 24 -5.67 -6.35 3.92
C LEU A 24 -6.07 -7.54 4.80
N LYS A 25 -6.52 -8.66 4.22
CA LYS A 25 -6.99 -9.84 4.97
C LYS A 25 -5.86 -10.62 5.64
N GLY A 26 -4.60 -10.44 5.23
CA GLY A 26 -3.43 -11.03 5.85
C GLY A 26 -3.10 -10.44 7.22
N GLY A 27 -3.70 -9.30 7.59
CA GLY A 27 -3.69 -8.76 8.96
C GLY A 27 -2.83 -7.50 9.11
N PRO A 28 -2.22 -7.26 10.29
CA PRO A 28 -1.50 -6.00 10.58
C PRO A 28 -0.32 -5.73 9.64
N ALA A 29 0.39 -6.77 9.21
CA ALA A 29 1.53 -6.62 8.30
C ALA A 29 1.10 -6.00 6.96
N ASP A 30 -0.01 -6.47 6.38
CA ASP A 30 -0.57 -5.92 5.14
C ASP A 30 -0.90 -4.43 5.28
N LYS A 31 -1.48 -4.03 6.41
CA LYS A 31 -1.82 -2.62 6.69
C LYS A 31 -0.58 -1.73 6.76
N VAL A 32 0.47 -2.20 7.43
CA VAL A 32 1.75 -1.46 7.53
C VAL A 32 2.40 -1.35 6.16
N LEU A 33 2.45 -2.46 5.41
CA LEU A 33 3.04 -2.47 4.07
C LEU A 33 2.28 -1.53 3.13
N PHE A 34 0.95 -1.61 3.11
CA PHE A 34 0.12 -0.72 2.31
C PHE A 34 0.30 0.75 2.69
N GLY A 35 0.30 1.06 3.99
CA GLY A 35 0.51 2.42 4.48
C GLY A 35 1.87 3.00 4.08
N LEU A 36 2.93 2.20 4.18
CA LEU A 36 4.27 2.58 3.73
C LEU A 36 4.31 2.84 2.21
N THR A 37 3.72 1.95 1.41
CA THR A 37 3.66 2.13 -0.04
C THR A 37 2.92 3.41 -0.42
N VAL A 38 1.75 3.66 0.18
CA VAL A 38 0.99 4.90 -0.07
C VAL A 38 1.79 6.13 0.35
N GLY A 39 2.46 6.09 1.50
CA GLY A 39 3.30 7.18 1.98
C GLY A 39 4.45 7.50 1.02
N LEU A 40 5.18 6.48 0.56
CA LEU A 40 6.28 6.65 -0.39
C LEU A 40 5.79 7.19 -1.75
N CYS A 41 4.68 6.67 -2.27
CA CYS A 41 4.08 7.20 -3.50
C CYS A 41 3.65 8.67 -3.34
N GLY A 42 3.04 9.03 -2.21
CA GLY A 42 2.65 10.40 -1.90
C GLY A 42 3.85 11.35 -1.86
N LEU A 43 4.93 10.95 -1.19
CA LEU A 43 6.19 11.72 -1.17
C LEU A 43 6.78 11.88 -2.57
N GLY A 44 6.77 10.82 -3.38
CA GLY A 44 7.21 10.87 -4.77
C GLY A 44 6.42 11.87 -5.63
N ILE A 45 5.09 11.87 -5.48
CA ILE A 45 4.21 12.82 -6.19
C ILE A 45 4.52 14.25 -5.77
N ILE A 46 4.65 14.52 -4.46
CA ILE A 46 4.99 15.86 -3.95
C ILE A 46 6.34 16.32 -4.50
N GLY A 47 7.35 15.45 -4.49
CA GLY A 47 8.68 15.75 -5.06
C GLY A 47 8.61 16.08 -6.55
N MET A 48 7.80 15.34 -7.31
CA MET A 48 7.59 15.61 -8.74
C MET A 48 6.92 16.97 -8.96
N LEU A 49 5.87 17.30 -8.18
CA LEU A 49 5.21 18.60 -8.26
C LEU A 49 6.18 19.75 -7.93
N GLN A 50 7.01 19.60 -6.90
CA GLN A 50 8.04 20.58 -6.55
C GLN A 50 9.08 20.73 -7.66
N MET A 51 9.50 19.63 -8.29
CA MET A 51 10.43 19.65 -9.41
C MET A 51 9.84 20.39 -10.61
N VAL A 52 8.61 20.04 -11.02
CA VAL A 52 7.91 20.68 -12.14
C VAL A 52 7.71 22.18 -11.86
N TYR A 53 7.33 22.55 -10.64
CA TYR A 53 7.20 23.95 -10.24
C TYR A 53 8.53 24.70 -10.33
N THR A 54 9.60 24.09 -9.80
CA THR A 54 10.94 24.69 -9.77
C THR A 54 11.51 24.88 -11.16
N LEU A 55 11.34 23.92 -12.06
CA LEU A 55 11.89 23.98 -13.41
C LEU A 55 11.01 24.82 -14.36
N GLY A 56 9.69 24.77 -14.21
CA GLY A 56 8.76 25.43 -15.11
C GLY A 56 8.41 26.87 -14.74
N PHE A 57 8.31 27.20 -13.45
CA PHE A 57 7.69 28.44 -12.99
C PHE A 57 8.54 29.26 -12.03
N LYS A 58 9.51 28.65 -11.34
CA LYS A 58 10.36 29.38 -10.40
C LYS A 58 11.34 30.28 -11.17
N LYS A 59 11.04 31.57 -11.18
CA LYS A 59 11.94 32.59 -11.74
C LYS A 59 13.25 32.59 -10.95
N LYS A 60 14.39 32.70 -11.65
CA LYS A 60 15.72 32.80 -11.03
C LYS A 60 15.69 33.97 -10.04
N SER A 61 15.89 33.68 -8.75
CA SER A 61 16.14 34.73 -7.77
C SER A 61 17.49 35.36 -8.14
N ALA A 62 17.47 36.66 -8.43
CA ALA A 62 18.68 37.45 -8.65
C ALA A 62 19.52 37.47 -7.37
#